data_AF-A0AAD4W7D7-F1
#
_entry.id   AF-A0AAD4W7D7-F1
#
_cell.length_a   1.000
_cell.length_b   1.000
_cell.length_c   1.000
_cell.angle_alpha   90.00
_cell.angle_beta   90.00
_cell.angle_gamma   90.00
#
_symmetry.space_group_name_H-M   'P 1'
#
loop_
_entity.id
_entity.type
_entity.pdbx_description
1 polymer ?
#
loop_
_entity_poly.entity_id
_entity_poly.type
_entity_poly.pdbx_seq_one_letter_code
_entity_poly.pdbx_strand_id
1 'polypeptide(L)'
;MYNSNTGKQSSRKSPIWKNLQGTPRQPTNVECGYYVMRFMRDIIHDPGLAFEKKFDKTKEPVEYTQEHIDGKGPISVVVWSI
;
A
#
# COMPACT_ATOMS: atom_id res chain seq x y z
N MET A 1 9.68 0.34 -40.42
CA MET A 1 8.62 1.32 -40.08
C MET A 1 8.00 0.88 -38.77
N TYR A 2 8.26 1.58 -37.67
CA TYR A 2 7.72 1.22 -36.36
C TYR A 2 6.27 1.70 -36.29
N ASN A 3 5.32 0.78 -36.16
CA ASN A 3 3.91 1.11 -36.06
C ASN A 3 3.60 1.52 -34.61
N SER A 4 3.84 2.79 -34.26
CA SER A 4 3.34 3.35 -33.00
C SER A 4 1.85 3.52 -33.14
N ASN A 5 1.08 2.49 -32.75
CA ASN A 5 -0.36 2.60 -32.59
C ASN A 5 -0.64 3.67 -31.53
N THR A 6 -0.75 4.93 -31.95
CA THR A 6 -1.35 6.05 -31.20
C THR A 6 -2.87 5.90 -31.18
N GLY A 7 -3.33 4.66 -30.95
CA GLY A 7 -4.73 4.29 -30.89
C GLY A 7 -5.26 4.50 -29.48
N LYS A 8 -6.17 5.46 -29.32
CA LYS A 8 -7.08 5.64 -28.17
C LYS A 8 -6.42 6.01 -26.83
N GLN A 9 -5.99 7.26 -26.70
CA GLN A 9 -6.18 8.02 -25.44
C GLN A 9 -7.65 8.45 -25.30
N SER A 10 -8.60 7.53 -25.54
CA SER A 10 -10.01 7.83 -25.34
C SER A 10 -10.29 7.75 -23.83
N SER A 11 -10.36 8.92 -23.20
CA SER A 11 -10.81 9.12 -21.81
C SER A 11 -10.14 8.20 -20.76
N ARG A 12 -8.83 8.34 -20.55
CA ARG A 12 -8.27 7.90 -19.25
C ARG A 12 -8.78 8.88 -18.21
N LYS A 13 -9.83 8.50 -17.47
CA LYS A 13 -10.32 9.27 -16.31
C LYS A 13 -9.12 9.60 -15.43
N SER A 14 -8.98 10.87 -15.05
CA SER A 14 -7.92 11.30 -14.15
C SER A 14 -7.96 10.46 -12.87
N PRO A 15 -6.79 10.12 -12.29
CA PRO A 15 -6.75 9.41 -11.01
C PRO A 15 -7.57 10.16 -9.95
N ILE A 16 -8.44 9.45 -9.27
CA ILE A 16 -9.22 10.00 -8.16
C ILE A 16 -8.39 9.80 -6.89
N TRP A 17 -7.99 10.89 -6.26
CA TRP A 17 -7.29 10.87 -4.99
C TRP A 17 -8.29 10.70 -3.85
N LYS A 18 -8.12 9.67 -3.01
CA LYS A 18 -8.92 9.47 -1.80
C LYS A 18 -8.00 9.49 -0.59
N ASN A 19 -8.39 10.27 0.41
CA ASN A 19 -7.65 10.34 1.67
C ASN A 19 -8.15 9.29 2.65
N LEU A 20 -7.29 8.32 3.00
CA LEU A 20 -7.56 7.25 3.95
C LEU A 20 -7.06 7.69 5.34
N GLN A 21 -7.95 8.04 6.26
CA GLN A 21 -7.57 8.53 7.60
C GLN A 21 -7.53 7.41 8.66
N GLY A 22 -8.08 6.23 8.36
CA GLY A 22 -8.03 5.08 9.26
C GLY A 22 -6.70 4.34 9.24
N THR A 23 -5.69 4.84 8.51
CA THR A 23 -4.38 4.18 8.38
C THR A 23 -3.68 4.07 9.73
N PRO A 24 -2.90 2.99 9.96
CA PRO A 24 -2.26 2.72 11.24
C PRO A 24 -1.37 3.87 11.67
N ARG A 25 -1.69 4.46 12.83
CA ARG A 25 -0.90 5.56 13.38
C ARG A 25 0.36 5.00 14.02
N GLN A 26 1.49 5.59 13.67
CA GLN A 26 2.76 5.25 14.30
C GLN A 26 2.80 5.83 15.71
N PRO A 27 3.24 5.04 16.71
CA PRO A 27 3.34 5.51 18.09
C PRO A 27 4.54 6.47 18.26
N THR A 28 5.62 6.24 17.53
CA THR A 28 6.84 7.06 17.52
C THR A 28 7.29 7.39 16.09
N ASN A 29 8.36 8.17 15.95
CA ASN A 29 8.96 8.50 14.66
C ASN A 29 10.04 7.50 14.18
N VAL A 30 10.38 6.49 14.99
CA VAL A 30 11.50 5.57 14.71
C VAL A 30 11.06 4.39 13.85
N GLU A 31 9.82 3.91 14.01
CA GLU A 31 9.34 2.68 13.37
C GLU A 31 8.72 2.91 12.00
N CYS A 32 8.86 4.12 11.44
CA CYS A 32 8.05 4.52 10.29
C CYS A 32 8.27 3.64 9.05
N GLY A 33 9.51 3.18 8.83
CA GLY A 33 9.87 2.26 7.76
C GLY A 33 9.16 0.91 7.87
N TYR A 34 9.04 0.36 9.08
CA TYR A 34 8.38 -0.93 9.31
C TYR A 34 6.88 -0.87 9.02
N TYR A 35 6.22 0.21 9.46
CA TYR A 35 4.80 0.44 9.17
C TYR A 35 4.54 0.57 7.67
N VAL A 36 5.41 1.27 6.93
CA VAL A 36 5.29 1.42 5.47
C VAL A 36 5.48 0.08 4.76
N MET A 37 6.47 -0.72 5.15
CA MET A 37 6.69 -2.05 4.57
C MET A 37 5.52 -2.99 4.85
N ARG A 38 4.97 -2.97 6.07
CA ARG A 38 3.80 -3.76 6.43
C ARG A 38 2.55 -3.35 5.65
N PHE A 39 2.36 -2.05 5.48
CA PHE A 39 1.27 -1.45 4.71
C PHE A 39 1.35 -1.83 3.22
N MET A 40 2.53 -1.75 2.61
CA MET A 40 2.75 -2.21 1.23
C MET A 40 2.49 -3.71 1.08
N ARG A 41 2.91 -4.53 2.05
CA ARG A 41 2.62 -5.98 2.05
C ARG A 41 1.13 -6.27 2.04
N ASP A 42 0.34 -5.56 2.85
CA ASP A 42 -1.13 -5.72 2.90
C ASP A 42 -1.79 -5.29 1.58
N ILE A 43 -1.29 -4.25 0.91
CA ILE A 43 -1.82 -3.84 -0.41
C ILE A 43 -1.58 -4.93 -1.45
N ILE A 44 -0.35 -5.48 -1.52
CA ILE A 44 0.01 -6.51 -2.50
C ILE A 44 -0.77 -7.81 -2.28
N HIS A 45 -1.05 -8.17 -1.02
CA HIS A 45 -1.81 -9.37 -0.68
C HIS A 45 -3.33 -9.22 -0.83
N ASP A 46 -3.84 -8.03 -1.13
CA ASP A 46 -5.26 -7.79 -1.38
C ASP A 46 -5.55 -7.53 -2.87
N PRO A 47 -5.75 -8.58 -3.68
CA PRO A 47 -6.05 -8.44 -5.10
C PRO A 47 -7.42 -7.79 -5.35
N GLY A 48 -8.30 -7.72 -4.34
CA GLY A 48 -9.64 -7.16 -4.45
C GLY A 48 -9.70 -5.64 -4.25
N LEU A 49 -8.57 -4.99 -3.93
CA LEU A 49 -8.52 -3.57 -3.56
C LEU A 49 -9.52 -3.20 -2.44
N ALA A 50 -9.91 -4.18 -1.62
CA ALA A 50 -10.78 -3.99 -0.47
C ALA A 50 -10.08 -3.21 0.65
N PHE A 51 -8.77 -3.08 0.56
CA PHE A 51 -7.86 -2.32 1.40
C PHE A 51 -8.34 -0.89 1.62
N GLU A 52 -8.89 -0.23 0.59
CA GLU A 52 -9.46 1.12 0.70
C GLU A 52 -10.59 1.19 1.75
N LYS A 53 -11.42 0.14 1.84
CA LYS A 53 -12.54 0.05 2.79
C LYS A 53 -12.09 -0.33 4.20
N LYS A 54 -10.87 -0.87 4.35
CA LYS A 54 -10.28 -1.23 5.64
C LYS A 54 -9.84 0.03 6.40
N PHE A 55 -9.33 1.03 5.69
CA PHE A 55 -8.78 2.27 6.25
C PHE A 55 -9.65 3.51 5.96
N ASP A 56 -10.94 3.30 5.66
CA ASP A 56 -11.88 4.40 5.48
C ASP A 56 -12.07 5.17 6.78
N LYS A 57 -12.43 6.45 6.68
CA LYS A 57 -12.45 7.42 7.80
C LYS A 57 -13.44 7.06 8.91
N THR A 58 -14.38 6.17 8.63
CA THR A 58 -15.46 5.76 9.55
C THR A 58 -15.07 4.60 10.47
N LYS A 59 -13.87 4.03 10.30
CA LYS A 59 -13.38 2.91 11.09
C LYS A 59 -12.28 3.36 12.04
N GLU A 60 -12.27 2.74 13.22
CA GLU A 60 -11.19 2.90 14.18
C GLU A 60 -9.83 2.60 13.51
N PRO A 61 -8.78 3.39 13.79
CA PRO A 61 -7.46 3.18 13.22
C PRO A 61 -6.99 1.76 13.52
N VAL A 62 -6.64 1.01 12.48
CA VAL A 62 -6.09 -0.33 12.68
C VAL A 62 -4.71 -0.16 13.29
N GLU A 63 -4.49 -0.70 14.49
CA GLU A 63 -3.17 -0.65 15.13
C GLU A 63 -2.34 -1.86 14.68
N TYR A 64 -1.12 -1.62 14.21
CA TYR A 64 -0.17 -2.70 13.99
C TYR A 64 0.46 -3.06 15.33
N THR A 65 0.12 -4.24 15.86
CA THR A 65 0.81 -4.76 17.05
C THR A 65 2.25 -5.12 16.73
N GLN A 66 3.09 -5.18 17.76
CA GLN A 66 4.49 -5.56 17.64
C GLN A 66 4.68 -6.91 16.92
N GLU A 67 3.76 -7.86 17.09
CA GLU A 67 3.76 -9.14 16.38
C GLU A 67 3.54 -9.01 14.86
N HIS A 68 2.82 -7.98 14.40
CA HIS A 68 2.67 -7.68 12.97
C HIS A 68 3.95 -7.07 12.37
N ILE A 69 4.75 -6.39 13.20
CA ILE A 69 5.99 -5.74 12.82
C ILE A 69 7.15 -6.75 12.86
N ASP A 70 7.24 -7.55 13.93
CA ASP A 70 8.23 -8.60 14.16
C ASP A 70 7.91 -9.90 13.42
N GLY A 71 6.73 -9.97 12.79
CA GLY A 71 6.16 -11.12 12.12
C GLY A 71 6.96 -11.63 10.92
N LYS A 72 7.85 -12.58 11.23
CA LYS A 72 8.48 -13.61 10.39
C LYS A 72 9.25 -13.15 9.14
N GLY A 73 10.56 -13.12 9.34
CA GLY A 73 11.58 -13.06 8.31
C GLY A 73 12.04 -11.63 8.05
N PRO A 74 13.32 -11.42 7.69
CA PRO A 74 13.72 -10.15 7.10
C PRO A 74 12.69 -9.82 6.01
N ILE A 75 12.30 -8.55 5.88
CA ILE A 75 11.79 -8.05 4.60
C ILE A 75 12.83 -8.55 3.61
N SER A 76 12.52 -9.65 2.91
CA SER A 76 13.45 -10.23 1.96
C SER A 76 13.78 -9.04 1.09
N VAL A 77 15.03 -8.64 1.18
CA VAL A 77 15.71 -7.82 0.21
C VAL A 77 15.53 -8.55 -1.12
N VAL A 78 14.35 -8.42 -1.72
CA VAL A 78 14.17 -8.47 -3.17
C VAL A 78 14.73 -7.14 -3.71
N VAL A 79 15.96 -6.88 -3.28
CA VAL A 79 16.97 -6.00 -3.84
C VAL A 79 18.17 -6.92 -4.11
N TRP A 80 17.93 -8.14 -4.61
CA TRP A 80 18.95 -9.02 -5.19
C TRP A 80 18.31 -9.85 -6.29
N SER A 81 17.76 -9.19 -7.31
CA SER A 81 17.93 -9.54 -8.72
C SER A 81 17.25 -8.45 -9.56
N ILE A 82 18.12 -7.70 -10.22
CA ILE A 82 17.99 -7.12 -11.56
C ILE A 82 16.87 -7.77 -12.38
#